data_AF-A0A2I0NED8-F1
#
_entry.id   AF-A0A2I0NED8-F1
#
_cell.length_a   1.000
_cell.length_b   1.000
_cell.length_c   1.000
_cell.angle_alpha   90.00
_cell.angle_beta   90.00
_cell.angle_gamma   90.00
#
_symmetry.space_group_name_H-M   'P 1'
#
loop_
_entity.id
_entity.type
_entity.pdbx_description
1 polymer ?
#
loop_
_entity_poly.entity_id
_entity_poly.type
_entity_poly.pdbx_seq_one_letter_code
_entity_poly.pdbx_strand_id
1 'polypeptide(L)'
;YLEECKGFGKRLSPLALYKDQEALSVESLPRTKVSIYAREADIGALVELLLEKSSTGIIGDGKLFVLPLIRAVEIGTQEIYGEH
;
A
#
# COMPACT_ATOMS: atom_id res chain seq x y z
N TYR A 1 3.33 9.18 5.98
CA TYR A 1 4.19 8.32 6.83
C TYR A 1 4.66 7.12 6.01
N LEU A 2 5.88 6.64 6.24
CA LEU A 2 6.48 5.49 5.57
C LEU A 2 6.74 4.37 6.58
N GLU A 3 6.33 3.16 6.25
CA GLU A 3 6.50 1.96 7.08
C GLU A 3 7.10 0.85 6.23
N GLU A 4 8.07 0.11 6.77
CA GLU A 4 8.52 -1.14 6.16
C GLU A 4 7.53 -2.25 6.48
N CYS A 5 7.08 -2.98 5.45
CA CYS A 5 6.11 -4.04 5.57
C CYS A 5 6.55 -5.27 4.79
N LYS A 6 6.00 -6.43 5.17
CA LYS A 6 6.14 -7.67 4.41
C LYS A 6 4.92 -7.85 3.52
N GLY A 7 5.14 -7.87 2.20
CA GLY A 7 4.10 -8.16 1.23
C GLY A 7 4.02 -9.64 0.92
N PHE A 8 2.82 -10.21 0.98
CA PHE A 8 2.54 -11.57 0.51
C PHE A 8 1.85 -11.47 -0.86
N GLY A 9 2.52 -11.95 -1.90
CA GLY A 9 1.99 -11.99 -3.26
C GLY A 9 2.25 -13.34 -3.90
N LYS A 10 1.43 -13.72 -4.89
CA LYS A 10 1.67 -14.92 -5.71
C LYS A 10 2.86 -14.64 -6.63
N ARG A 11 4.08 -14.72 -6.13
CA ARG A 11 5.29 -14.79 -6.94
C ARG A 11 5.79 -16.23 -6.86
N LEU A 12 5.90 -16.91 -8.01
CA LEU A 12 6.58 -18.19 -8.05
C LEU A 12 8.06 -17.95 -7.71
N SER A 13 8.58 -18.65 -6.71
CA SER A 13 10.03 -18.71 -6.49
C SER A 13 10.68 -19.35 -7.71
N PRO A 14 11.86 -18.89 -8.19
CA PRO A 14 12.61 -19.59 -9.24
C PRO A 14 12.92 -21.06 -8.89
N LEU A 15 12.95 -21.40 -7.59
CA LEU A 15 13.12 -22.76 -7.08
C LEU A 15 11.86 -23.64 -7.21
N ALA A 16 10.67 -23.03 -7.35
CA ALA A 16 9.40 -23.75 -7.46
C ALA A 16 9.22 -24.49 -8.81
N LEU A 17 10.13 -24.27 -9.77
CA LEU A 17 10.13 -24.98 -11.05
C LEU A 17 10.81 -26.36 -11.00
N TYR A 18 11.43 -26.74 -9.87
CA TYR A 18 12.36 -27.89 -9.84
C TYR A 18 11.89 -29.11 -9.03
N LYS A 19 10.73 -29.13 -8.35
CA LYS A 19 10.31 -30.29 -7.54
C LYS A 19 8.81 -30.57 -7.55
N ASP A 20 8.47 -31.81 -7.87
CA ASP A 20 7.14 -32.44 -7.89
C ASP A 20 6.43 -32.59 -6.52
N GLN A 21 6.82 -31.85 -5.48
CA GLN A 21 6.16 -31.92 -4.18
C GLN A 21 6.11 -30.56 -3.49
N GLU A 22 4.86 -30.11 -3.29
CA GLU A 22 4.38 -29.17 -2.28
C GLU A 22 5.44 -28.33 -1.55
N ALA A 23 5.89 -27.25 -2.19
CA ALA A 23 6.54 -26.16 -1.49
C ALA A 23 6.18 -24.83 -2.17
N LEU A 24 4.92 -24.41 -2.01
CA LEU A 24 4.59 -22.99 -2.08
C LEU A 24 5.23 -22.31 -0.86
N SER A 25 6.55 -22.08 -0.91
CA SER A 25 7.18 -21.14 0.01
C SER A 25 6.64 -19.76 -0.36
N VAL A 26 5.72 -19.27 0.49
CA VAL A 26 5.21 -17.91 0.37
C VAL A 26 6.30 -16.98 0.90
N GLU A 27 7.27 -16.67 0.03
CA GLU A 27 8.34 -15.73 0.35
C GLU A 27 7.76 -14.32 0.50
N SER A 28 7.87 -13.77 1.71
CA SER A 28 7.52 -12.36 1.92
C SER A 28 8.56 -11.49 1.23
N LEU A 29 8.11 -10.62 0.32
CA LEU A 29 8.98 -9.62 -0.27
C LEU A 29 8.93 -8.33 0.58
N PRO A 30 10.07 -7.64 0.78
CA PRO A 30 10.06 -6.34 1.44
C PRO A 30 9.24 -5.35 0.61
N ARG A 31 8.42 -4.56 1.29
CA ARG A 31 7.54 -3.53 0.72
C ARG A 31 7.58 -2.29 1.59
N THR A 32 7.31 -1.14 0.97
CA THR A 32 7.08 0.10 1.71
C THR A 32 5.59 0.42 1.66
N LYS A 33 4.98 0.64 2.82
CA LYS A 33 3.62 1.18 2.95
C LYS A 33 3.71 2.69 3.10
N VAL A 34 3.00 3.39 2.23
CA VAL A 34 2.87 4.85 2.27
C VAL A 34 1.46 5.19 2.74
N SER A 35 1.36 5.88 3.88
CA SER A 35 0.09 6.41 4.39
C SER A 35 0.02 7.91 4.16
N ILE A 36 -1.01 8.34 3.44
CA ILE A 36 -1.28 9.73 3.10
C ILE A 36 -2.69 10.07 3.63
N TYR A 37 -2.80 11.18 4.35
CA TYR A 37 -4.08 11.75 4.74
C TYR A 37 -4.31 13.00 3.88
N ALA A 38 -5.48 13.09 3.28
CA ALA A 38 -5.84 14.17 2.38
C ALA A 38 -7.32 14.53 2.55
N ARG A 39 -7.69 15.73 2.13
CA ARG A 39 -9.09 16.15 2.07
C ARG A 39 -9.79 15.38 0.95
N GLU A 40 -11.09 15.17 1.09
CA GLU A 40 -11.90 14.42 0.12
C GLU A 40 -11.78 14.96 -1.30
N ALA A 41 -11.77 16.29 -1.45
CA ALA A 41 -11.60 16.97 -2.75
C ALA A 41 -10.27 16.64 -3.45
N ASP A 42 -9.23 16.28 -2.72
CA ASP A 42 -7.89 16.00 -3.24
C ASP A 42 -7.69 14.50 -3.56
N ILE A 43 -8.60 13.61 -3.11
CA ILE A 43 -8.43 12.15 -3.24
C ILE A 43 -8.35 11.72 -4.70
N GLY A 44 -9.23 12.24 -5.57
CA GLY A 44 -9.26 11.84 -6.99
C GLY A 44 -7.94 12.08 -7.70
N ALA A 45 -7.43 13.32 -7.61
CA ALA A 45 -6.15 13.70 -8.21
C ALA A 45 -4.96 12.91 -7.63
N LEU A 46 -4.98 12.63 -6.31
CA LEU A 46 -3.94 11.82 -5.67
C LEU A 46 -3.95 10.37 -6.16
N VAL A 47 -5.12 9.75 -6.30
CA VAL A 47 -5.24 8.37 -6.78
C VAL A 47 -4.73 8.26 -8.21
N GLU A 48 -5.13 9.18 -9.10
CA GLU A 48 -4.67 9.20 -10.49
C GLU A 48 -3.14 9.33 -10.58
N LEU A 49 -2.58 10.30 -9.85
CA LEU A 49 -1.14 10.52 -9.81
C LEU A 49 -0.37 9.30 -9.29
N LEU A 50 -0.85 8.68 -8.20
CA LEU A 50 -0.21 7.51 -7.61
C LEU A 50 -0.26 6.29 -8.54
N LEU A 51 -1.37 6.09 -9.26
CA LEU A 51 -1.49 5.03 -10.26
C LEU A 51 -0.51 5.25 -11.41
N GLU A 52 -0.43 6.48 -11.95
CA GLU A 52 0.50 6.83 -13.02
C GLU A 52 1.96 6.61 -12.61
N LYS A 53 2.35 7.02 -11.40
CA LYS A 53 3.75 6.95 -10.95
C LYS A 53 4.18 5.59 -10.43
N SER A 54 3.24 4.77 -9.96
CA SER A 54 3.57 3.49 -9.31
C SER A 54 3.34 2.27 -10.20
N SER A 55 2.65 2.42 -11.33
CA SER A 55 2.41 1.29 -12.25
C SER A 55 3.59 1.05 -13.18
N THR A 56 4.24 -0.11 -13.03
CA THR A 56 5.31 -0.58 -13.91
C THR A 56 4.81 -1.58 -14.95
N GLY A 57 3.60 -2.13 -14.74
CA GLY A 57 3.02 -3.18 -15.59
C GLY A 57 3.54 -4.58 -15.26
N ILE A 58 4.38 -4.71 -14.23
CA ILE A 58 4.92 -5.99 -13.76
C ILE A 58 4.09 -6.48 -12.56
N ILE A 59 3.95 -7.81 -12.43
CA ILE A 59 3.29 -8.40 -11.27
C ILE A 59 4.00 -7.94 -9.99
N GLY A 60 3.21 -7.30 -9.12
CA GLY A 60 3.70 -6.81 -7.84
C GLY A 60 3.81 -5.30 -7.74
N ASP A 61 3.18 -4.49 -8.58
CA ASP A 61 3.06 -3.03 -8.36
C ASP A 61 2.38 -2.67 -7.02
N GLY A 62 1.65 -3.60 -6.42
CA GLY A 62 1.06 -3.46 -5.09
C GLY A 62 -0.43 -3.17 -5.15
N LYS A 63 -0.94 -2.51 -4.10
CA LYS A 63 -2.36 -2.14 -3.97
C LYS A 63 -2.46 -0.74 -3.38
N LEU A 64 -3.42 0.02 -3.87
CA LEU A 64 -3.83 1.29 -3.29
C LEU A 64 -5.16 1.06 -2.56
N PHE A 65 -5.24 1.55 -1.32
CA PHE A 65 -6.46 1.49 -0.51
C PHE A 65 -6.88 2.91 -0.15
N VAL A 66 -8.16 3.22 -0.35
CA VAL A 66 -8.78 4.47 0.12
C VAL A 66 -9.70 4.10 1.27
N LEU A 67 -9.45 4.69 2.43
CA LEU A 67 -10.21 4.44 3.66
C LEU A 67 -10.69 5.79 4.22
N PRO A 68 -11.93 5.88 4.73
CA PRO A 68 -12.42 7.10 5.34
C PRO A 68 -11.69 7.37 6.66
N LEU A 69 -11.29 8.62 6.88
CA LEU A 69 -10.78 9.09 8.17
C LEU A 69 -11.89 9.85 8.89
N ILE A 70 -12.29 9.34 10.06
CA ILE A 70 -13.38 9.94 10.84
C ILE A 70 -12.91 11.17 11.59
N ARG A 71 -11.69 11.15 12.14
CA ARG A 71 -11.15 12.25 12.94
C ARG A 71 -9.63 12.28 12.87
N ALA A 72 -9.06 13.48 12.82
CA ALA A 72 -7.64 13.74 13.08
C ALA A 72 -7.50 14.84 14.14
N VAL A 73 -6.44 14.74 14.94
CA VAL A 73 -6.10 15.74 15.96
C VAL A 73 -4.64 16.09 15.81
N GLU A 74 -4.34 17.38 15.63
CA GLU A 74 -2.97 17.87 15.64
C GLU A 74 -2.51 18.07 17.08
N ILE A 75 -1.48 17.32 17.50
CA ILE A 75 -1.03 17.30 18.91
C ILE A 75 -0.48 18.68 19.35
N GLY A 76 0.21 19.38 18.44
CA GLY A 76 0.85 20.65 18.75
C GLY A 76 -0.14 21.78 19.01
N THR A 77 -1.11 21.95 18.09
CA THR A 77 -2.11 23.02 18.12
C THR A 77 -3.41 22.63 18.81
N GLN A 78 -3.62 21.32 19.06
CA GLN A 78 -4.89 20.73 19.49
C GLN A 78 -6.04 20.95 18.49
N GLU A 79 -5.73 21.25 17.22
CA GLU A 79 -6.74 21.37 16.18
C GLU A 79 -7.38 20.02 15.86
N ILE A 80 -8.71 20.01 15.71
CA ILE A 80 -9.49 18.82 15.39
C ILE A 80 -10.03 18.93 13.97
N TYR A 81 -9.81 17.88 13.20
CA TYR A 81 -10.24 17.72 11.82
C TYR A 81 -11.23 16.55 11.73
N GLY A 82 -12.26 16.67 10.89
CA GLY A 82 -13.26 15.61 10.68
C GLY A 82 -14.44 15.62 11.68
N GLU A 83 -14.60 16.69 12.47
CA GLU A 83 -15.87 16.94 13.14
C GLU A 83 -16.76 17.83 12.27
N HIS A 84 -17.52 17.20 11.37
CA HIS A 84 -18.87 17.54 10.89
C HIS A 84 -19.38 16.43 9.97
#